data_AF-A0A9R0Q3P6-F1
#
_entry.id   AF-A0A9R0Q3P6-F1
#
_cell.length_a   1.000
_cell.length_b   1.000
_cell.length_c   1.000
_cell.angle_alpha   90.00
_cell.angle_beta   90.00
_cell.angle_gamma   90.00
#
_symmetry.space_group_name_H-M   'P 1'
#
loop_
_entity.id
_entity.type
_entity.pdbx_description
1 polymer ?
#
loop_
_entity_poly.entity_id
_entity_poly.type
_entity_poly.pdbx_seq_one_letter_code
_entity_poly.pdbx_strand_id
1 'polypeptide(L)'
;MAGFAVVIFMFLGSAQRFSTRPEPCTYDPARLCRPALANAAFSMIAFLLGALTSVMSGYLGMRVATFANARTALEARRGVGRAFVVAFRSGAAMGFLLASSALFVLYVAINLFGVYYGDDWGGLYESITGYGLGGSSMALFGRVGGGIYTKAADVGADLVGKVERNIPEDDPRNPAR
;
A
#
# COMPACT_ATOMS: atom_id res chain seq x y z
N MET A 1 -0.02 4.06 -12.41
CA MET A 1 -0.01 5.08 -11.33
C MET A 1 -0.53 6.40 -11.86
N ALA A 2 0.27 7.19 -12.59
CA ALA A 2 -0.11 8.50 -13.09
C ALA A 2 -1.32 8.46 -14.03
N GLY A 3 -1.43 7.45 -14.90
CA GLY A 3 -2.59 7.29 -15.79
C GLY A 3 -3.92 7.17 -15.04
N PHE A 4 -3.99 6.37 -13.97
CA PHE A 4 -5.22 6.23 -13.18
C PHE A 4 -5.52 7.48 -12.35
N ALA A 5 -4.49 8.17 -11.84
CA ALA A 5 -4.65 9.45 -11.16
C ALA A 5 -5.24 10.53 -12.08
N VAL A 6 -4.80 10.58 -13.35
CA VAL A 6 -5.35 11.47 -14.38
C VAL A 6 -6.80 11.12 -14.69
N VAL A 7 -7.14 9.83 -14.78
CA VAL A 7 -8.54 9.39 -14.97
C VAL A 7 -9.43 9.85 -13.82
N ILE A 8 -8.99 9.70 -12.56
CA ILE A 8 -9.73 10.20 -11.38
C ILE A 8 -9.99 11.70 -11.53
N PHE A 9 -8.94 12.48 -11.84
CA PHE A 9 -9.08 13.93 -12.00
C PHE A 9 -10.04 14.30 -13.15
N MET A 10 -9.92 13.64 -14.30
CA MET A 10 -10.77 13.90 -15.45
C MET A 10 -12.24 13.54 -15.19
N PHE A 11 -12.51 12.41 -14.55
CA PHE A 11 -13.88 11.96 -14.30
C PHE A 11 -14.57 12.79 -13.21
N LEU A 12 -13.88 13.06 -12.09
CA LEU A 12 -14.44 13.92 -11.04
C LEU A 12 -14.55 15.38 -11.52
N GLY A 13 -13.57 15.89 -12.28
CA GLY A 13 -13.60 17.23 -12.85
C GLY A 13 -14.68 17.40 -13.92
N SER A 14 -14.95 16.36 -14.72
CA SER A 14 -16.00 16.37 -15.75
C SER A 14 -17.41 16.42 -15.17
N ALA A 15 -17.62 15.98 -13.92
CA ALA A 15 -18.93 15.94 -13.28
C ALA A 15 -19.62 17.32 -13.27
N GLN A 16 -18.85 18.39 -13.07
CA GLN A 16 -19.31 19.78 -13.10
C GLN A 16 -18.66 20.62 -14.20
N ARG A 17 -18.27 19.99 -15.34
CA ARG A 17 -17.58 20.66 -16.47
C ARG A 17 -16.41 21.56 -16.03
N PHE A 18 -15.61 21.10 -15.07
CA PHE A 18 -14.45 21.84 -14.55
C PHE A 18 -14.80 23.24 -13.99
N SER A 19 -16.03 23.43 -13.49
CA SER A 19 -16.47 24.67 -12.85
C SER A 19 -15.63 24.98 -11.61
N THR A 20 -15.18 26.23 -11.50
CA THR A 20 -14.44 26.77 -10.34
C THR A 20 -15.34 27.45 -9.32
N ARG A 21 -16.66 27.46 -9.56
CA ARG A 21 -17.63 28.15 -8.69
C ARG A 21 -18.00 27.28 -7.48
N PRO A 22 -18.15 27.87 -6.28
CA PRO A 22 -18.74 27.19 -5.13
C PRO A 22 -20.18 26.75 -5.43
N GLU A 23 -20.56 25.57 -4.95
CA GLU A 23 -21.87 24.95 -5.16
C GLU A 23 -22.54 24.62 -3.82
N PRO A 24 -23.87 24.51 -3.76
CA PRO A 24 -24.56 24.06 -2.55
C PRO A 24 -24.08 22.65 -2.16
N CYS A 25 -23.86 22.44 -0.86
CA CYS A 25 -23.36 21.16 -0.36
C CYS A 25 -24.36 20.02 -0.60
N THR A 26 -23.85 18.84 -0.97
CA THR A 26 -24.67 17.65 -1.20
C THR A 26 -25.39 17.15 0.05
N TYR A 27 -24.83 17.43 1.23
CA TYR A 27 -25.38 17.03 2.54
C TYR A 27 -26.21 18.12 3.22
N ASP A 28 -26.06 19.39 2.82
CA ASP A 28 -26.83 20.52 3.36
C ASP A 28 -26.97 21.62 2.29
N PRO A 29 -28.13 21.72 1.61
CA PRO A 29 -28.32 22.68 0.52
C PRO A 29 -28.29 24.15 0.98
N ALA A 30 -28.32 24.43 2.29
CA ALA A 30 -28.22 25.78 2.84
C ALA A 30 -26.77 26.30 2.92
N ARG A 31 -25.77 25.43 2.77
CA ARG A 31 -24.34 25.79 2.85
C ARG A 31 -23.69 25.74 1.47
N LEU A 32 -22.71 26.61 1.27
CA LEU A 32 -21.86 26.62 0.08
C LEU A 32 -20.59 25.81 0.36
N CYS A 33 -20.34 24.81 -0.47
CA CYS A 33 -19.18 23.93 -0.41
C CYS A 33 -18.09 24.36 -1.40
N ARG A 34 -16.89 23.80 -1.22
CA ARG A 34 -15.77 24.01 -2.15
C ARG A 34 -16.11 23.42 -3.53
N PRO A 35 -15.52 23.96 -4.62
CA PRO A 35 -15.83 23.49 -5.97
C PRO A 35 -15.43 22.02 -6.16
N ALA A 36 -16.24 21.28 -6.90
CA ALA A 36 -15.98 19.86 -7.22
C ALA A 36 -14.61 19.64 -7.89
N LEU A 37 -14.10 20.64 -8.62
CA LEU A 37 -12.74 20.63 -9.18
C LEU A 37 -11.65 20.53 -8.10
N ALA A 38 -11.84 21.20 -6.96
CA ALA A 38 -10.92 21.08 -5.84
C ALA A 38 -10.96 19.66 -5.27
N ASN A 39 -12.15 19.09 -5.04
CA ASN A 39 -12.30 17.70 -4.59
C ASN A 39 -11.62 16.72 -5.56
N ALA A 40 -11.75 16.93 -6.87
CA ALA A 40 -11.06 16.13 -7.88
C ALA A 40 -9.53 16.20 -7.75
N ALA A 41 -8.97 17.40 -7.56
CA ALA A 41 -7.53 17.60 -7.37
C ALA A 41 -7.04 16.98 -6.05
N PHE A 42 -7.73 17.21 -4.94
CA PHE A 42 -7.38 16.64 -3.64
C PHE A 42 -7.52 15.11 -3.62
N SER A 43 -8.54 14.55 -4.28
CA SER A 43 -8.69 13.10 -4.44
C SER A 43 -7.54 12.48 -5.24
N MET A 44 -7.11 13.16 -6.32
CA MET A 44 -5.94 12.74 -7.10
C MET A 44 -4.66 12.75 -6.25
N ILE A 45 -4.45 13.81 -5.46
CA ILE A 45 -3.30 13.93 -4.56
C ILE A 45 -3.36 12.82 -3.49
N ALA A 46 -4.50 12.63 -2.84
CA ALA A 46 -4.71 11.59 -1.84
C ALA A 46 -4.45 10.19 -2.42
N PHE A 47 -4.90 9.92 -3.66
CA PHE A 47 -4.64 8.68 -4.38
C PHE A 47 -3.14 8.44 -4.58
N LEU A 48 -2.40 9.43 -5.06
CA LEU A 48 -0.94 9.30 -5.25
C LEU A 48 -0.22 9.06 -3.92
N LEU A 49 -0.67 9.75 -2.88
CA LEU A 49 -0.10 9.68 -1.53
C LEU A 49 -0.34 8.30 -0.90
N GLY A 50 -1.55 7.74 -1.04
CA GLY A 50 -1.86 6.36 -0.62
C GLY A 50 -1.11 5.30 -1.43
N ALA A 51 -0.97 5.51 -2.73
CA ALA A 51 -0.22 4.62 -3.60
C ALA A 51 1.28 4.59 -3.25
N LEU A 52 1.89 5.75 -3.00
CA LEU A 52 3.28 5.85 -2.55
C LEU A 52 3.49 5.17 -1.20
N THR A 53 2.58 5.40 -0.25
CA THR A 53 2.64 4.80 1.09
C THR A 53 2.54 3.28 1.03
N SER A 54 1.71 2.74 0.13
CA SER A 54 1.57 1.30 -0.10
C SER A 54 2.86 0.68 -0.68
N VAL A 55 3.49 1.33 -1.67
CA VAL A 55 4.78 0.88 -2.23
C VAL A 55 5.88 0.92 -1.17
N MET A 56 5.99 2.01 -0.41
CA MET A 56 6.96 2.14 0.67
C MET A 56 6.75 1.08 1.76
N SER A 57 5.50 0.78 2.10
CA SER A 57 5.16 -0.29 3.06
C SER A 57 5.64 -1.66 2.60
N GLY A 58 5.42 -2.00 1.33
CA GLY A 58 5.91 -3.24 0.73
C GLY A 58 7.44 -3.33 0.72
N TYR A 59 8.11 -2.23 0.36
CA TYR A 59 9.57 -2.17 0.33
C TYR A 59 10.20 -2.31 1.72
N LEU A 60 9.70 -1.58 2.73
CA LEU A 60 10.19 -1.66 4.10
C LEU A 60 9.96 -3.06 4.69
N GLY A 61 8.80 -3.66 4.44
CA GLY A 61 8.53 -5.05 4.85
C GLY A 61 9.52 -6.04 4.24
N MET A 62 9.79 -5.93 2.94
CA MET A 62 10.78 -6.76 2.25
C MET A 62 12.18 -6.58 2.82
N ARG A 63 12.60 -5.34 3.12
CA ARG A 63 13.91 -5.06 3.73
C ARG A 63 14.07 -5.69 5.10
N VAL A 64 13.05 -5.61 5.96
CA VAL A 64 13.10 -6.24 7.29
C VAL A 64 13.14 -7.77 7.17
N ALA A 65 12.34 -8.34 6.27
CA ALA A 65 12.30 -9.80 6.06
C ALA A 65 13.63 -10.35 5.51
N THR A 66 14.19 -9.71 4.48
CA THR A 66 15.47 -10.10 3.86
C THR A 66 16.68 -9.87 4.76
N PHE A 67 16.54 -9.08 5.81
CA PHE A 67 17.56 -8.89 6.83
C PHE A 67 17.45 -9.91 7.98
N ALA A 68 16.23 -10.31 8.32
CA ALA A 68 15.96 -11.21 9.44
C ALA A 68 16.12 -12.70 9.08
N ASN A 69 15.90 -13.09 7.83
CA ASN A 69 15.96 -14.48 7.37
C ASN A 69 17.26 -15.22 7.78
N ALA A 70 18.44 -14.69 7.46
CA ALA A 70 19.73 -15.30 7.79
C ALA A 70 20.00 -15.30 9.30
N ARG A 71 19.52 -14.29 10.03
CA ARG A 71 19.65 -14.20 11.49
C ARG A 71 18.82 -15.26 12.19
N THR A 72 17.60 -15.49 11.70
CA THR A 72 16.72 -16.57 12.19
C THR A 72 17.36 -17.93 11.96
N ALA A 73 17.97 -18.16 10.79
CA ALA A 73 18.70 -19.39 10.50
C ALA A 73 19.91 -19.61 11.43
N LEU A 74 20.67 -18.54 11.73
CA LEU A 74 21.81 -18.62 12.66
C LEU A 74 21.36 -18.93 14.09
N GLU A 75 20.30 -18.30 14.58
CA GLU A 75 19.78 -18.53 15.93
C GLU A 75 19.06 -19.88 16.07
N ALA A 76 18.60 -20.50 14.97
CA ALA A 76 18.05 -21.86 14.99
C ALA A 76 19.07 -22.90 15.47
N ARG A 77 20.38 -22.64 15.31
CA ARG A 77 21.45 -23.47 15.87
C ARG A 77 21.45 -23.52 17.40
N ARG A 78 20.83 -22.54 18.07
CA ARG A 78 20.72 -22.43 19.53
C ARG A 78 19.35 -22.87 20.06
N GLY A 79 18.52 -23.46 19.20
CA GLY A 79 17.20 -23.98 19.54
C GLY A 79 16.05 -23.11 19.02
N VAL A 80 14.87 -23.73 18.95
CA VAL A 80 13.66 -23.16 18.31
C VAL A 80 13.20 -21.87 18.99
N GLY A 81 13.29 -21.78 20.32
CA GLY A 81 12.85 -20.60 21.07
C GLY A 81 13.60 -19.32 20.67
N ARG A 82 14.92 -19.39 20.42
CA ARG A 82 15.70 -18.21 20.01
C ARG A 82 15.39 -17.80 18.57
N ALA A 83 15.28 -18.76 17.66
CA ALA A 83 14.87 -18.49 16.27
C ALA A 83 13.48 -17.83 16.22
N PHE A 84 12.53 -18.36 16.99
CA PHE A 84 11.17 -17.81 17.07
C PHE A 84 11.19 -16.35 17.54
N VAL A 85 11.96 -16.02 18.58
CA VAL A 85 12.02 -14.64 19.10
C VAL A 85 12.59 -13.67 18.06
N VAL A 86 13.60 -14.06 17.28
CA VAL A 86 14.14 -13.20 16.21
C VAL A 86 13.12 -13.01 15.08
N ALA A 87 12.51 -14.10 14.62
CA ALA A 87 11.48 -14.04 13.59
C ALA A 87 10.29 -13.18 14.04
N PHE A 88 9.77 -13.41 15.25
CA PHE A 88 8.65 -12.66 15.82
C PHE A 88 8.97 -11.17 15.99
N ARG A 89 10.15 -10.83 16.52
CA ARG A 89 10.58 -9.42 16.66
C ARG A 89 10.71 -8.73 15.31
N SER A 90 11.21 -9.42 14.28
CA SER A 90 11.28 -8.86 12.93
C SER A 90 9.89 -8.62 12.33
N GLY A 91 8.96 -9.57 12.51
CA GLY A 91 7.56 -9.42 12.11
C GLY A 91 6.86 -8.27 12.83
N ALA A 92 7.07 -8.15 14.14
CA ALA A 92 6.56 -7.05 14.94
C ALA A 92 7.10 -5.69 14.45
N ALA A 93 8.42 -5.59 14.17
CA ALA A 93 9.01 -4.37 13.63
C ALA A 93 8.37 -3.94 12.31
N MET A 94 8.14 -4.88 11.39
CA MET A 94 7.38 -4.62 10.16
C MET A 94 5.96 -4.12 10.48
N GLY A 95 5.22 -4.82 11.35
CA GLY A 95 3.85 -4.45 11.71
C GLY A 95 3.72 -3.05 12.32
N PHE A 96 4.57 -2.72 13.30
CA PHE A 96 4.56 -1.40 13.94
C PHE A 96 4.95 -0.29 12.97
N LEU A 97 5.96 -0.50 12.12
CA LEU A 97 6.35 0.48 11.10
C LEU A 97 5.22 0.75 10.11
N LEU A 98 4.56 -0.30 9.61
CA LEU A 98 3.47 -0.15 8.64
C LEU A 98 2.23 0.51 9.28
N ALA A 99 1.83 0.09 10.47
CA ALA A 99 0.67 0.66 11.15
C ALA A 99 0.89 2.13 11.53
N SER A 100 2.05 2.45 12.11
CA SER A 100 2.38 3.83 12.53
C SER A 100 2.55 4.76 11.33
N SER A 101 3.24 4.33 10.28
CA SER A 101 3.42 5.16 9.07
C SER A 101 2.11 5.41 8.35
N ALA A 102 1.25 4.39 8.18
CA ALA A 102 -0.04 4.57 7.53
C ALA A 102 -0.96 5.53 8.31
N LEU A 103 -0.98 5.42 9.64
CA LEU A 103 -1.77 6.31 10.49
C LEU A 103 -1.21 7.74 10.51
N PHE A 104 0.11 7.88 10.61
CA PHE A 104 0.77 9.19 10.59
C PHE A 104 0.54 9.92 9.26
N VAL A 105 0.70 9.22 8.15
CA VAL A 105 0.47 9.79 6.82
C VAL A 105 -0.99 10.20 6.63
N LEU A 106 -1.94 9.37 7.08
CA LEU A 106 -3.36 9.72 7.05
C LEU A 106 -3.66 10.95 7.91
N TYR A 107 -3.12 11.01 9.13
CA TYR A 107 -3.26 12.16 10.03
C TYR A 107 -2.73 13.45 9.40
N VAL A 108 -1.53 13.40 8.82
CA VAL A 108 -0.93 14.57 8.14
C VAL A 108 -1.77 15.00 6.94
N ALA A 109 -2.29 14.06 6.14
CA ALA A 109 -3.17 14.35 5.01
C ALA A 109 -4.47 15.04 5.45
N ILE A 110 -5.11 14.55 6.52
CA ILE A 110 -6.32 15.18 7.10
C ILE A 110 -6.04 16.61 7.52
N ASN A 111 -4.95 16.86 8.26
CA ASN A 111 -4.63 18.20 8.74
C ASN A 111 -4.28 19.16 7.59
N LEU A 112 -3.50 18.71 6.60
CA LEU A 112 -3.15 19.52 5.44
C LEU A 112 -4.38 19.88 4.61
N PHE A 113 -5.29 18.93 4.39
CA PHE A 113 -6.51 19.18 3.62
C PHE A 113 -7.48 20.05 4.43
N GLY A 114 -7.49 19.89 5.76
CA GLY A 114 -8.25 20.73 6.69
C GLY A 114 -7.97 22.22 6.55
N VAL A 115 -6.73 22.63 6.26
CA VAL A 115 -6.37 24.03 6.03
C VAL A 115 -7.11 24.62 4.81
N TYR A 116 -7.37 23.82 3.78
CA TYR A 116 -8.08 24.27 2.57
C TYR A 116 -9.60 24.19 2.72
N TYR A 117 -10.10 23.09 3.27
CA TYR A 117 -11.54 22.81 3.36
C TYR A 117 -12.24 23.59 4.49
N GLY A 118 -11.55 23.91 5.58
CA GLY A 118 -12.13 24.67 6.70
C GLY A 118 -13.37 23.98 7.27
N ASP A 119 -14.55 24.59 7.08
CA ASP A 119 -15.83 24.09 7.58
C ASP A 119 -16.49 23.03 6.68
N ASP A 120 -15.97 22.79 5.47
CA ASP A 120 -16.48 21.78 4.54
C ASP A 120 -15.86 20.39 4.80
N TRP A 121 -16.29 19.76 5.89
CA TRP A 121 -15.79 18.45 6.31
C TRP A 121 -16.25 17.33 5.37
N GLY A 122 -17.40 17.50 4.71
CA GLY A 122 -17.91 16.54 3.73
C GLY A 122 -16.95 16.40 2.54
N GLY A 123 -16.58 17.52 1.90
CA GLY A 123 -15.63 17.51 0.78
C GLY A 123 -14.22 17.05 1.17
N LEU A 124 -13.80 17.33 2.42
CA LEU A 124 -12.53 16.86 2.96
C LEU A 124 -12.47 15.33 3.02
N TYR A 125 -13.44 14.69 3.69
CA TYR A 125 -13.41 13.23 3.84
C TYR A 125 -13.72 12.51 2.53
N GLU A 126 -14.55 13.10 1.66
CA GLU A 126 -14.75 12.62 0.30
C GLU A 126 -13.41 12.54 -0.45
N SER A 127 -12.60 13.60 -0.39
CA SER A 127 -11.30 13.63 -1.04
C SER A 127 -10.30 12.64 -0.45
N ILE A 128 -10.35 12.40 0.86
CA ILE A 128 -9.48 11.46 1.58
C ILE A 128 -9.78 10.01 1.24
N THR A 129 -11.00 9.68 0.78
CA THR A 129 -11.30 8.32 0.31
C THR A 129 -10.35 7.86 -0.81
N GLY A 130 -9.80 8.81 -1.59
CA GLY A 130 -8.75 8.57 -2.58
C GLY A 130 -7.50 7.90 -2.01
N TYR A 131 -7.13 8.16 -0.75
CA TYR A 131 -6.00 7.53 -0.08
C TYR A 131 -6.14 6.00 0.01
N GLY A 132 -7.32 5.53 0.45
CA GLY A 132 -7.63 4.10 0.53
C GLY A 132 -7.69 3.43 -0.84
N LEU A 133 -8.23 4.14 -1.84
CA LEU A 133 -8.25 3.69 -3.24
C LEU A 133 -6.82 3.49 -3.76
N GLY A 134 -5.95 4.49 -3.61
CA GLY A 134 -4.57 4.44 -4.07
C GLY A 134 -3.75 3.33 -3.42
N GLY A 135 -3.90 3.16 -2.10
CA GLY A 135 -3.20 2.11 -1.36
C GLY A 135 -3.61 0.70 -1.82
N SER A 136 -4.92 0.47 -1.99
CA SER A 136 -5.46 -0.82 -2.41
C SER A 136 -5.15 -1.15 -3.87
N SER A 137 -5.17 -0.16 -4.76
CA SER A 137 -4.78 -0.36 -6.16
C SER A 137 -3.33 -0.85 -6.27
N MET A 138 -2.39 -0.28 -5.51
CA MET A 138 -1.00 -0.75 -5.52
C MET A 138 -0.83 -2.10 -4.83
N ALA A 139 -1.56 -2.34 -3.74
CA ALA A 139 -1.53 -3.62 -3.05
C ALA A 139 -2.00 -4.77 -3.95
N LEU A 140 -2.98 -4.52 -4.84
CA LEU A 140 -3.47 -5.50 -5.79
C LEU A 140 -2.37 -5.95 -6.75
N PHE A 141 -1.68 -5.01 -7.41
CA PHE A 141 -0.59 -5.35 -8.34
C PHE A 141 0.60 -5.98 -7.61
N GLY A 142 0.93 -5.51 -6.40
CA GLY A 142 2.00 -6.09 -5.58
C GLY A 142 1.72 -7.55 -5.20
N ARG A 143 0.49 -7.85 -4.78
CA ARG A 143 0.08 -9.22 -4.40
C ARG A 143 0.00 -10.15 -5.60
N VAL A 144 -0.59 -9.70 -6.70
CA VAL A 144 -0.72 -10.53 -7.92
C VAL A 144 0.64 -10.77 -8.56
N GLY A 145 1.42 -9.70 -8.80
CA GLY A 145 2.75 -9.81 -9.41
C GLY A 145 3.73 -10.61 -8.55
N GLY A 146 3.78 -10.33 -7.24
CA GLY A 146 4.61 -11.09 -6.31
C GLY A 146 4.15 -12.55 -6.15
N GLY A 147 2.84 -12.80 -6.17
CA GLY A 147 2.27 -14.14 -6.12
C GLY A 147 2.67 -14.99 -7.33
N ILE A 148 2.56 -14.43 -8.55
CA ILE A 148 2.99 -15.11 -9.77
C ILE A 148 4.49 -15.42 -9.73
N TYR A 149 5.32 -14.43 -9.36
CA TYR A 149 6.78 -14.59 -9.30
C TYR A 149 7.17 -15.71 -8.34
N THR A 150 6.68 -15.65 -7.10
CA THR A 150 7.02 -16.62 -6.06
C THR A 150 6.51 -18.02 -6.40
N LYS A 151 5.26 -18.14 -6.89
CA LYS A 151 4.67 -19.45 -7.17
C LYS A 151 5.24 -20.13 -8.41
N ALA A 152 5.60 -19.38 -9.45
CA ALA A 152 6.28 -19.95 -10.61
C ALA A 152 7.63 -20.58 -10.22
N ALA A 153 8.42 -19.88 -9.38
CA ALA A 153 9.69 -20.40 -8.86
C ALA A 153 9.49 -21.62 -7.94
N ASP A 154 8.54 -21.53 -7.00
CA ASP A 154 8.20 -22.56 -6.02
C ASP A 154 7.83 -23.89 -6.69
N VAL A 155 6.87 -23.86 -7.62
CA VAL A 155 6.39 -25.05 -8.32
C VAL A 155 7.47 -25.64 -9.23
N GLY A 156 8.24 -24.80 -9.94
CA GLY A 156 9.33 -25.26 -10.79
C GLY A 156 10.46 -25.93 -10.00
N ALA A 157 10.88 -25.31 -8.89
CA ALA A 157 11.93 -25.84 -8.03
C ALA A 157 11.53 -27.18 -7.40
N ASP A 158 10.31 -27.27 -6.88
CA ASP A 158 9.83 -28.45 -6.18
C ASP A 158 9.59 -29.65 -7.10
N LEU A 159 8.99 -29.43 -8.29
CA LEU A 159 8.73 -30.52 -9.23
C LEU A 159 10.03 -31.14 -9.74
N VAL A 160 10.94 -30.32 -10.27
CA VAL A 160 12.20 -30.85 -10.84
C VAL A 160 13.12 -31.37 -9.75
N GLY A 161 13.23 -30.66 -8.62
CA GLY A 161 14.10 -31.06 -7.52
C GLY A 161 13.62 -32.32 -6.82
N LYS A 162 12.42 -32.27 -6.22
CA LYS A 162 11.93 -33.33 -5.34
C LYS A 162 11.41 -34.53 -6.13
N VAL A 163 10.63 -34.29 -7.20
CA VAL A 163 9.90 -35.36 -7.90
C VAL A 163 10.77 -36.03 -8.97
N GLU A 164 11.47 -35.24 -9.80
CA GLU A 164 12.24 -35.81 -10.91
C GLU A 164 13.66 -36.22 -10.51
N ARG A 165 14.35 -35.38 -9.73
CA ARG A 165 15.78 -35.56 -9.41
C ARG A 165 16.05 -36.13 -8.03
N ASN A 166 15.02 -36.33 -7.20
CA ASN A 166 15.12 -36.83 -5.82
C ASN A 166 16.19 -36.08 -4.99
N ILE A 167 16.35 -34.77 -5.22
CA ILE A 167 17.19 -33.92 -4.37
C ILE A 167 16.33 -33.27 -3.26
N PRO A 168 16.92 -32.96 -2.09
CA PRO A 168 16.22 -32.29 -1.01
C PRO A 168 15.60 -30.95 -1.42
N GLU A 169 14.61 -30.50 -0.64
CA GLU A 169 14.07 -29.15 -0.76
C GLU A 169 15.15 -28.09 -0.48
N ASP A 170 15.12 -26.96 -1.19
CA ASP A 170 16.09 -25.87 -1.06
C ASP A 170 17.55 -26.27 -1.33
N ASP A 171 17.76 -27.31 -2.13
CA ASP A 171 19.10 -27.75 -2.48
C ASP A 171 19.81 -26.73 -3.39
N PRO A 172 21.04 -26.30 -3.05
CA PRO A 172 21.78 -25.26 -3.79
C PRO A 172 22.13 -25.64 -5.23
N ARG A 173 21.94 -26.90 -5.64
CA ARG A 173 22.12 -27.36 -7.01
C ARG A 173 20.92 -27.04 -7.91
N ASN A 174 19.77 -26.68 -7.33
CA ASN A 174 18.57 -26.33 -8.08
C ASN A 174 18.62 -24.85 -8.53
N PRO A 175 18.68 -24.54 -9.82
CA PRO A 175 18.82 -23.16 -10.29
C PRO A 175 17.53 -22.32 -10.14
N ALA A 176 16.40 -22.95 -9.80
CA ALA A 176 15.11 -22.28 -9.66
C ALA A 176 14.87 -21.68 -8.26
N ARG A 177 15.76 -21.94 -7.28
CA ARG A 177 15.70 -21.39 -5.92
C ARG A 177 17.06 -20.90 -5.45
#